data_AF-A0A7W1JQQ7-F1
#
_entry.id   AF-A0A7W1JQQ7-F1
#
_cell.length_a   1.000
_cell.length_b   1.000
_cell.length_c   1.000
_cell.angle_alpha   90.00
_cell.angle_beta   90.00
_cell.angle_gamma   90.00
#
_symmetry.space_group_name_H-M   'P 1'
#
loop_
_entity.id
_entity.type
_entity.pdbx_description
1 polymer ?
#
loop_
_entity_poly.entity_id
_entity_poly.type
_entity_poly.pdbx_seq_one_letter_code
_entity_poly.pdbx_strand_id
1 'polypeptide(L)'
;MTNEFNQQQDIDGDGRTVRDLLSNRKYSIDYYQREYRWQTKHILELLGDLSDVFIDRYDEKHERSEIANYRHYFLGSVILSSKENTKFIVDGQQRLTTLTLLLIYLWHQLEDDDDKLQLSPLIFSQQFGKKSYNLQVDEREAIMDALYSGKSLPDVSQSESVTNISERYKDFVEHFPEELKDNALPFFVDWLLENVHLVEITAYSDRDAYTIFETMNDRGLSLTPADMLKGYLLASIIEPSARTRASDVWKSKVAKLQELGKEEDADAIKSWLRSQYANTIRDRKRGATSGDFDLIGTEFHRWVKNNADDIGLVRGDQFCSFIEKDFAFYSEWYRRLRQAADRITPELECVYYNAQNNFTLQYPVLLAALRTVDEESLCIKKLRVIASYI
;
A
#
# COMPACT_ATOMS: atom_id res chain seq x y z
N MET A 1 5.70 -28.72 30.82
CA MET A 1 5.55 -27.26 30.73
C MET A 1 6.17 -26.83 29.42
N THR A 2 5.35 -26.16 28.62
CA THR A 2 5.40 -25.99 27.17
C THR A 2 6.60 -25.19 26.68
N ASN A 3 7.31 -25.75 25.69
CA ASN A 3 8.25 -25.03 24.83
C ASN A 3 7.46 -24.05 23.94
N GLU A 4 7.49 -22.77 24.26
CA GLU A 4 7.13 -21.73 23.29
C GLU A 4 8.26 -21.63 22.27
N PHE A 5 7.99 -22.15 21.06
CA PHE A 5 8.85 -21.99 19.91
C PHE A 5 9.00 -20.50 19.61
N ASN A 6 10.23 -20.02 19.70
CA ASN A 6 10.67 -18.77 19.10
C ASN A 6 10.52 -18.96 17.57
N GLN A 7 9.38 -18.61 16.98
CA GLN A 7 9.20 -18.66 15.53
C GLN A 7 10.19 -17.66 14.93
N GLN A 8 11.18 -18.20 14.23
CA GLN A 8 12.12 -17.44 13.43
C GLN A 8 11.30 -16.67 12.38
N GLN A 9 11.34 -15.34 12.44
CA GLN A 9 10.69 -14.46 11.45
C GLN A 9 11.60 -14.40 10.21
N ASP A 10 11.69 -15.50 9.48
CA ASP A 10 12.44 -15.55 8.21
C ASP A 10 11.61 -14.87 7.12
N ILE A 11 12.23 -14.26 6.10
CA ILE A 11 11.49 -13.80 4.91
C ILE A 11 11.47 -14.97 3.93
N ASP A 12 10.29 -15.46 3.57
CA ASP A 12 10.14 -16.57 2.63
C ASP A 12 9.78 -16.07 1.24
N GLY A 13 10.42 -16.66 0.22
CA GLY A 13 10.27 -16.30 -1.18
C GLY A 13 9.98 -17.55 -2.00
N ASP A 14 8.69 -17.83 -2.21
CA ASP A 14 8.23 -19.04 -2.88
C ASP A 14 7.86 -18.76 -4.34
N GLY A 15 8.38 -19.56 -5.27
CA GLY A 15 7.84 -19.63 -6.63
C GLY A 15 6.47 -20.31 -6.61
N ARG A 16 5.42 -19.61 -7.06
CA ARG A 16 4.04 -20.10 -7.13
C ARG A 16 3.53 -20.01 -8.56
N THR A 17 2.79 -21.01 -9.04
CA THR A 17 1.99 -20.84 -10.26
C THR A 17 0.80 -19.91 -10.00
N VAL A 18 0.13 -19.43 -11.05
CA VAL A 18 -1.15 -18.71 -10.92
C VAL A 18 -2.16 -19.54 -10.12
N ARG A 19 -2.22 -20.86 -10.37
CA ARG A 19 -3.08 -21.77 -9.60
C ARG A 19 -2.72 -21.77 -8.13
N ASP A 20 -1.45 -21.98 -7.79
CA ASP A 20 -1.00 -22.06 -6.39
C ASP A 20 -1.23 -20.75 -5.63
N LEU A 21 -1.08 -19.61 -6.33
CA LEU A 21 -1.23 -18.29 -5.74
C LEU A 21 -2.69 -17.90 -5.51
N LEU A 22 -3.63 -18.30 -6.37
CA LEU A 22 -5.02 -17.83 -6.29
C LEU A 22 -6.01 -18.87 -5.77
N SER A 23 -5.77 -20.17 -6.02
CA SER A 23 -6.74 -21.22 -5.71
C SER A 23 -7.05 -21.30 -4.22
N ASN A 24 -8.32 -21.07 -3.85
CA ASN A 24 -8.82 -21.12 -2.48
C ASN A 24 -8.07 -20.21 -1.49
N ARG A 25 -7.40 -19.16 -1.98
CA ARG A 25 -6.68 -18.18 -1.15
C ARG A 25 -7.44 -16.86 -1.13
N LYS A 26 -7.37 -16.18 0.00
CA LYS A 26 -7.95 -14.85 0.19
C LYS A 26 -6.87 -13.86 0.51
N TYR A 27 -6.96 -12.72 -0.16
CA TYR A 27 -6.10 -11.58 0.03
C TYR A 27 -6.94 -10.36 0.31
N SER A 28 -6.54 -9.60 1.31
CA SER A 28 -7.06 -8.27 1.57
C SER A 28 -6.07 -7.23 1.07
N ILE A 29 -6.56 -6.05 0.71
CA ILE A 29 -5.72 -4.91 0.33
C ILE A 29 -5.76 -3.92 1.49
N ASP A 30 -4.58 -3.46 1.91
CA ASP A 30 -4.47 -2.46 2.97
C ASP A 30 -4.76 -1.04 2.42
N TYR A 31 -5.29 -0.15 3.26
CA TYR A 31 -5.92 1.12 2.85
C TYR A 31 -5.00 2.13 2.17
N TYR A 32 -3.68 1.98 2.35
CA TYR A 32 -2.68 2.87 1.77
C TYR A 32 -2.28 2.47 0.36
N GLN A 33 -2.73 1.30 -0.11
CA GLN A 33 -2.46 0.89 -1.47
C GLN A 33 -3.19 1.79 -2.46
N ARG A 34 -2.53 2.08 -3.58
CA ARG A 34 -3.12 2.90 -4.64
C ARG A 34 -4.33 2.18 -5.22
N GLU A 35 -5.33 2.94 -5.62
CA GLU A 35 -6.45 2.46 -6.45
C GLU A 35 -5.95 1.71 -7.70
N TYR A 36 -6.82 0.94 -8.35
CA TYR A 36 -6.46 0.33 -9.63
C TYR A 36 -6.26 1.42 -10.70
N ARG A 37 -5.08 1.44 -11.34
CA ARG A 37 -4.60 2.51 -12.23
C ARG A 37 -3.98 1.97 -13.52
N TRP A 38 -3.97 0.66 -13.74
CA TRP A 38 -3.51 0.13 -15.02
C TRP A 38 -4.39 0.65 -16.17
N GLN A 39 -3.72 0.95 -17.28
CA GLN A 39 -4.28 1.51 -18.51
C GLN A 39 -4.23 0.47 -19.63
N THR A 40 -4.91 0.73 -20.74
CA THR A 40 -4.97 -0.17 -21.90
C THR A 40 -3.58 -0.65 -22.34
N LYS A 41 -2.56 0.23 -22.36
CA LYS A 41 -1.18 -0.16 -22.70
C LYS A 41 -0.63 -1.33 -21.85
N HIS A 42 -0.94 -1.36 -20.54
CA HIS A 42 -0.47 -2.43 -19.67
C HIS A 42 -1.21 -3.75 -19.92
N ILE A 43 -2.48 -3.68 -20.37
CA ILE A 43 -3.24 -4.86 -20.78
C ILE A 43 -2.67 -5.43 -22.08
N LEU A 44 -2.39 -4.56 -23.05
CA LEU A 44 -1.79 -4.96 -24.32
C LEU A 44 -0.39 -5.56 -24.13
N GLU A 45 0.44 -4.96 -23.27
CA GLU A 45 1.75 -5.50 -22.89
C GLU A 45 1.60 -6.88 -22.23
N LEU A 46 0.70 -7.03 -21.25
CA LEU A 46 0.46 -8.32 -20.59
C LEU A 46 -0.04 -9.39 -21.57
N LEU A 47 -1.00 -9.05 -22.43
CA LEU A 47 -1.54 -9.99 -23.41
C LEU A 47 -0.48 -10.42 -24.41
N GLY A 48 0.30 -9.46 -24.94
CA GLY A 48 1.40 -9.73 -25.86
C GLY A 48 2.46 -10.65 -25.25
N ASP A 49 2.92 -10.34 -24.04
CA ASP A 49 3.91 -11.18 -23.34
C ASP A 49 3.42 -12.62 -23.12
N LEU A 50 2.16 -12.78 -22.70
CA LEU A 50 1.57 -14.10 -22.46
C LEU A 50 1.33 -14.87 -23.77
N SER A 51 0.81 -14.18 -24.80
CA SER A 51 0.54 -14.80 -26.10
C SER A 51 1.83 -15.24 -26.78
N ASP A 52 2.85 -14.39 -26.78
CA ASP A 52 4.12 -14.68 -27.46
C ASP A 52 4.79 -15.92 -26.88
N VAL A 53 4.78 -16.08 -25.55
CA VAL A 53 5.39 -17.24 -24.89
C VAL A 53 4.58 -18.52 -25.13
N PHE A 54 3.25 -18.44 -25.13
CA PHE A 54 2.39 -19.60 -25.38
C PHE A 54 2.46 -20.06 -26.84
N ILE A 55 2.33 -19.12 -27.78
CA ILE A 55 2.25 -19.40 -29.23
C ILE A 55 3.55 -19.97 -29.77
N ASP A 56 4.71 -19.59 -29.21
CA ASP A 56 6.03 -20.11 -29.62
C ASP A 56 6.09 -21.64 -29.69
N ARG A 57 5.28 -22.34 -28.89
CA ARG A 57 5.24 -23.81 -28.84
C ARG A 57 3.86 -24.42 -29.11
N TYR A 58 2.81 -23.62 -29.24
CA TYR A 58 1.46 -24.14 -29.46
C TYR A 58 1.34 -24.85 -30.82
N ASP A 59 0.83 -26.08 -30.81
CA ASP A 59 0.43 -26.85 -32.00
C ASP A 59 -0.90 -27.53 -31.67
N GLU A 60 -1.89 -27.41 -32.56
CA GLU A 60 -3.22 -28.02 -32.39
C GLU A 60 -3.19 -29.55 -32.27
N LYS A 61 -2.09 -30.18 -32.69
CA LYS A 61 -1.89 -31.63 -32.57
C LYS A 61 -1.36 -32.06 -31.21
N HIS A 62 -0.91 -31.13 -30.37
CA HIS A 62 -0.49 -31.46 -29.03
C HIS A 62 -1.68 -31.91 -28.18
N GLU A 63 -1.47 -32.91 -27.33
CA GLU A 63 -2.40 -33.20 -26.25
C GLU A 63 -2.28 -32.12 -25.17
N ARG A 64 -3.37 -31.81 -24.45
CA ARG A 64 -3.34 -30.79 -23.38
C ARG A 64 -2.28 -31.08 -22.30
N SER A 65 -1.98 -32.35 -22.04
CA SER A 65 -0.92 -32.76 -21.10
C SER A 65 0.48 -32.23 -21.48
N GLU A 66 0.74 -31.98 -22.77
CA GLU A 66 2.03 -31.47 -23.25
C GLU A 66 2.31 -30.04 -22.78
N ILE A 67 1.28 -29.31 -22.35
CA ILE A 67 1.37 -27.95 -21.80
C ILE A 67 2.31 -27.90 -20.59
N ALA A 68 2.41 -28.98 -19.81
CA ALA A 68 3.34 -29.06 -18.67
C ALA A 68 4.82 -28.92 -19.08
N ASN A 69 5.14 -29.13 -20.36
CA ASN A 69 6.49 -29.01 -20.90
C ASN A 69 6.74 -27.67 -21.61
N TYR A 70 5.74 -26.78 -21.68
CA TYR A 70 5.86 -25.49 -22.33
C TYR A 70 6.78 -24.56 -21.53
N ARG A 71 7.23 -23.48 -22.17
CA ARG A 71 8.08 -22.50 -21.51
C ARG A 71 7.31 -21.80 -20.40
N HIS A 72 7.94 -21.68 -19.23
CA HIS A 72 7.41 -20.91 -18.12
C HIS A 72 7.54 -19.40 -18.37
N TYR A 73 6.54 -18.63 -17.92
CA TYR A 73 6.58 -17.17 -17.91
C TYR A 73 6.63 -16.64 -16.47
N PHE A 74 7.37 -15.56 -16.24
CA PHE A 74 7.51 -14.95 -14.92
C PHE A 74 6.76 -13.61 -14.86
N LEU A 75 5.67 -13.56 -14.10
CA LEU A 75 4.78 -12.40 -13.96
C LEU A 75 5.15 -11.52 -12.74
N GLY A 76 6.43 -11.55 -12.32
CA GLY A 76 6.96 -10.76 -11.22
C GLY A 76 6.68 -11.33 -9.83
N SER A 77 6.82 -10.51 -8.79
CA SER A 77 6.66 -10.89 -7.38
C SER A 77 5.36 -10.35 -6.77
N VAL A 78 4.84 -10.95 -5.72
CA VAL A 78 3.76 -10.37 -4.89
C VAL A 78 4.27 -10.33 -3.48
N ILE A 79 4.20 -9.15 -2.84
CA ILE A 79 4.63 -8.99 -1.45
C ILE A 79 3.39 -9.04 -0.57
N LEU A 80 3.43 -9.95 0.40
CA LEU A 80 2.35 -10.18 1.33
C LEU A 80 2.82 -9.93 2.76
N SER A 81 1.92 -9.39 3.57
CA SER A 81 2.04 -9.34 5.02
C SER A 81 1.02 -10.28 5.63
N SER A 82 1.46 -11.17 6.53
CA SER A 82 0.56 -12.09 7.24
C SER A 82 0.21 -11.54 8.63
N LYS A 83 -1.09 -11.32 8.88
CA LYS A 83 -1.63 -10.87 10.18
C LYS A 83 -2.81 -11.72 10.57
N GLU A 84 -2.80 -12.33 11.76
CA GLU A 84 -3.97 -13.03 12.33
C GLU A 84 -4.62 -14.01 11.32
N ASN A 85 -3.81 -14.79 10.59
CA ASN A 85 -4.21 -15.69 9.51
C ASN A 85 -4.84 -15.04 8.25
N THR A 86 -4.80 -13.71 8.14
CA THR A 86 -5.18 -12.97 6.94
C THR A 86 -3.94 -12.50 6.19
N LYS A 87 -3.92 -12.67 4.86
CA LYS A 87 -2.84 -12.21 3.99
C LYS A 87 -3.21 -10.86 3.39
N PHE A 88 -2.39 -9.85 3.61
CA PHE A 88 -2.54 -8.51 3.06
C PHE A 88 -1.55 -8.28 1.92
N ILE A 89 -2.04 -7.80 0.78
CA ILE A 89 -1.17 -7.43 -0.34
C ILE A 89 -0.51 -6.09 -0.05
N VAL A 90 0.82 -6.09 0.00
CA VAL A 90 1.66 -4.89 0.13
C VAL A 90 2.19 -4.44 -1.24
N ASP A 91 2.40 -5.39 -2.17
CA ASP A 91 2.71 -5.09 -3.56
C ASP A 91 2.20 -6.16 -4.52
N GLY A 92 1.98 -5.80 -5.77
CA GLY A 92 1.44 -6.68 -6.80
C GLY A 92 -0.09 -6.59 -6.96
N GLN A 93 -0.74 -5.66 -6.25
CA GLN A 93 -2.20 -5.46 -6.33
C GLN A 93 -2.69 -5.26 -7.77
N GLN A 94 -2.01 -4.41 -8.56
CA GLN A 94 -2.44 -4.10 -9.92
C GLN A 94 -2.43 -5.38 -10.78
N ARG A 95 -1.32 -6.12 -10.74
CA ARG A 95 -1.14 -7.39 -11.45
C ARG A 95 -2.18 -8.42 -11.03
N LEU A 96 -2.41 -8.61 -9.73
CA LEU A 96 -3.42 -9.56 -9.25
C LEU A 96 -4.84 -9.16 -9.64
N THR A 97 -5.16 -7.86 -9.60
CA THR A 97 -6.46 -7.35 -10.06
C THR A 97 -6.63 -7.64 -11.55
N THR A 98 -5.66 -7.31 -12.38
CA THR A 98 -5.70 -7.56 -13.82
C THR A 98 -5.77 -9.04 -14.16
N LEU A 99 -5.00 -9.88 -13.46
CA LEU A 99 -5.05 -11.33 -13.63
C LEU A 99 -6.43 -11.88 -13.27
N THR A 100 -7.07 -11.36 -12.21
CA THR A 100 -8.45 -11.73 -11.87
C THR A 100 -9.43 -11.33 -12.96
N LEU A 101 -9.26 -10.16 -13.58
CA LEU A 101 -10.10 -9.72 -14.71
C LEU A 101 -9.90 -10.62 -15.95
N LEU A 102 -8.66 -11.01 -16.24
CA LEU A 102 -8.34 -11.97 -17.30
C LEU A 102 -9.00 -13.32 -17.03
N LEU A 103 -8.93 -13.83 -15.79
CA LEU A 103 -9.59 -15.10 -15.42
C LEU A 103 -11.11 -15.02 -15.57
N ILE A 104 -11.74 -13.90 -15.20
CA ILE A 104 -13.18 -13.68 -15.42
C ILE A 104 -13.49 -13.70 -16.93
N TYR A 105 -12.71 -12.99 -17.73
CA TYR A 105 -12.87 -12.98 -19.19
C TYR A 105 -12.75 -14.39 -19.78
N LEU A 106 -11.69 -15.13 -19.42
CA LEU A 106 -11.46 -16.51 -19.88
C LEU A 106 -12.59 -17.45 -19.45
N TRP A 107 -13.10 -17.31 -18.22
CA TRP A 107 -14.26 -18.07 -17.75
C TRP A 107 -15.50 -17.83 -18.61
N HIS A 108 -15.72 -16.60 -19.11
CA HIS A 108 -16.82 -16.28 -20.02
C HIS A 108 -16.62 -16.88 -21.43
N GLN A 109 -15.37 -17.04 -21.88
CA GLN A 109 -15.05 -17.58 -23.20
C GLN A 109 -15.05 -19.12 -23.25
N LEU A 110 -14.84 -19.79 -22.12
CA LEU A 110 -14.88 -21.25 -22.06
C LEU A 110 -16.31 -21.76 -22.32
N GLU A 111 -16.44 -22.83 -23.10
CA GLU A 111 -17.72 -23.50 -23.34
C GLU A 111 -17.97 -24.64 -22.35
N ASP A 112 -16.91 -25.38 -22.01
CA ASP A 112 -16.94 -26.57 -21.17
C ASP A 112 -17.11 -26.22 -19.67
N ASP A 113 -18.06 -26.89 -19.02
CA ASP A 113 -18.39 -26.65 -17.62
C ASP A 113 -17.30 -27.17 -16.66
N ASP A 114 -16.59 -28.24 -17.02
CA ASP A 114 -15.50 -28.77 -16.20
C ASP A 114 -14.30 -27.80 -16.22
N ASP A 115 -13.96 -27.24 -17.39
CA ASP A 115 -12.94 -26.18 -17.53
C ASP A 115 -13.34 -24.94 -16.69
N LYS A 116 -14.62 -24.51 -16.71
CA LYS A 116 -15.11 -23.41 -15.87
C LYS A 116 -15.02 -23.69 -14.37
N LEU A 117 -15.27 -24.93 -13.96
CA LEU A 117 -15.16 -25.35 -12.57
C LEU A 117 -13.72 -25.29 -12.07
N GLN A 118 -12.73 -25.46 -12.96
CA GLN A 118 -11.32 -25.27 -12.60
C GLN A 118 -10.96 -23.80 -12.35
N LEU A 119 -11.58 -22.84 -13.06
CA LEU A 119 -11.25 -21.41 -12.96
C LEU A 119 -11.94 -20.73 -11.78
N SER A 120 -13.15 -21.17 -11.45
CA SER A 120 -14.00 -20.53 -10.43
C SER A 120 -13.27 -20.33 -9.07
N PRO A 121 -12.53 -21.32 -8.52
CA PRO A 121 -11.81 -21.19 -7.25
C PRO A 121 -10.66 -20.18 -7.24
N LEU A 122 -10.19 -19.74 -8.41
CA LEU A 122 -9.14 -18.73 -8.55
C LEU A 122 -9.72 -17.30 -8.54
N ILE A 123 -11.01 -17.15 -8.87
CA ILE A 123 -11.71 -15.85 -8.90
C ILE A 123 -12.38 -15.59 -7.54
N PHE A 124 -13.08 -16.59 -7.02
CA PHE A 124 -13.82 -16.49 -5.76
C PHE A 124 -13.84 -17.81 -5.00
N SER A 125 -14.19 -17.72 -3.73
CA SER A 125 -14.47 -18.87 -2.87
C SER A 125 -15.89 -18.78 -2.32
N GLN A 126 -16.51 -19.93 -2.09
CA GLN A 126 -17.84 -20.04 -1.50
C GLN A 126 -17.78 -20.82 -0.20
N GLN A 127 -18.20 -20.21 0.90
CA GLN A 127 -18.28 -20.85 2.21
C GLN A 127 -19.64 -20.54 2.83
N PHE A 128 -20.29 -21.55 3.40
CA PHE A 128 -21.61 -21.42 4.04
C PHE A 128 -22.67 -20.78 3.13
N GLY A 129 -22.61 -21.04 1.82
CA GLY A 129 -23.52 -20.44 0.84
C GLY A 129 -23.21 -18.98 0.47
N LYS A 130 -22.18 -18.37 1.04
CA LYS A 130 -21.74 -17.00 0.73
C LYS A 130 -20.54 -17.02 -0.22
N LYS A 131 -20.70 -16.36 -1.37
CA LYS A 131 -19.62 -16.09 -2.34
C LYS A 131 -18.78 -14.92 -1.85
N SER A 132 -17.45 -15.03 -1.99
CA SER A 132 -16.50 -13.95 -1.71
C SER A 132 -15.33 -14.01 -2.68
N TYR A 133 -15.00 -12.90 -3.33
CA TYR A 133 -13.84 -12.81 -4.22
C TYR A 133 -12.53 -13.03 -3.47
N ASN A 134 -11.55 -13.60 -4.17
CA ASN A 134 -10.24 -13.89 -3.59
C ASN A 134 -9.45 -12.61 -3.30
N LEU A 135 -9.67 -11.54 -4.07
CA LEU A 135 -9.20 -10.18 -3.77
C LEU A 135 -10.33 -9.38 -3.12
N GLN A 136 -10.23 -9.11 -1.82
CA GLN A 136 -11.26 -8.42 -1.06
C GLN A 136 -11.01 -6.90 -1.02
N VAL A 137 -11.86 -6.17 -1.73
CA VAL A 137 -11.95 -4.70 -1.69
C VAL A 137 -13.43 -4.31 -1.76
N ASP A 138 -13.96 -3.74 -0.67
CA ASP A 138 -15.39 -3.47 -0.51
C ASP A 138 -15.97 -2.62 -1.64
N GLU A 139 -15.27 -1.56 -2.07
CA GLU A 139 -15.71 -0.70 -3.18
C GLU A 139 -15.77 -1.41 -4.55
N ARG A 140 -15.11 -2.56 -4.72
CA ARG A 140 -15.02 -3.30 -6.00
C ARG A 140 -15.98 -4.48 -6.08
N GLU A 141 -16.60 -4.90 -4.98
CA GLU A 141 -17.40 -6.12 -4.95
C GLU A 141 -18.55 -6.10 -5.97
N ALA A 142 -19.25 -4.97 -6.08
CA ALA A 142 -20.36 -4.80 -7.01
C ALA A 142 -19.92 -4.89 -8.49
N ILE A 143 -18.78 -4.29 -8.86
CA ILE A 143 -18.28 -4.37 -10.24
C ILE A 143 -17.75 -5.76 -10.55
N MET A 144 -17.05 -6.41 -9.62
CA MET A 144 -16.58 -7.78 -9.81
C MET A 144 -17.74 -8.77 -9.96
N ASP A 145 -18.83 -8.59 -9.21
CA ASP A 145 -20.04 -9.40 -9.39
C ASP A 145 -20.78 -9.13 -10.69
N ALA A 146 -20.88 -7.87 -11.11
CA ALA A 146 -21.46 -7.54 -12.41
C ALA A 146 -20.68 -8.18 -13.55
N LEU A 147 -19.33 -8.08 -13.54
CA LEU A 147 -18.46 -8.67 -14.54
C LEU A 147 -18.55 -10.20 -14.54
N TYR A 148 -18.43 -10.84 -13.37
CA TYR A 148 -18.51 -12.30 -13.30
C TYR A 148 -19.88 -12.83 -13.73
N SER A 149 -20.98 -12.21 -13.31
CA SER A 149 -22.34 -12.68 -13.61
C SER A 149 -22.88 -12.26 -14.98
N GLY A 150 -22.12 -11.46 -15.74
CA GLY A 150 -22.56 -10.92 -17.02
C GLY A 150 -23.75 -9.96 -16.93
N LYS A 151 -23.96 -9.35 -15.76
CA LYS A 151 -25.06 -8.38 -15.54
C LYS A 151 -24.66 -6.98 -15.99
N SER A 152 -25.66 -6.10 -16.10
CA SER A 152 -25.43 -4.68 -16.37
C SER A 152 -24.46 -4.08 -15.35
N LEU A 153 -23.44 -3.38 -15.85
CA LEU A 153 -22.47 -2.69 -15.01
C LEU A 153 -23.20 -1.66 -14.12
N PRO A 154 -22.84 -1.56 -12.82
CA PRO A 154 -23.39 -0.52 -11.95
C PRO A 154 -23.04 0.88 -12.48
N ASP A 155 -23.81 1.91 -12.11
CA ASP A 155 -23.50 3.30 -12.47
C ASP A 155 -22.08 3.65 -11.98
N VAL A 156 -21.16 3.77 -12.93
CA VAL A 156 -19.70 3.74 -12.74
C VAL A 156 -19.14 5.06 -12.18
N SER A 157 -20.00 5.98 -11.73
CA SER A 157 -19.64 7.36 -11.37
C SER A 157 -19.01 7.54 -9.99
N GLN A 158 -18.74 6.46 -9.23
CA GLN A 158 -18.40 6.57 -7.80
C GLN A 158 -16.91 6.41 -7.44
N SER A 159 -16.07 5.77 -8.26
CA SER A 159 -14.63 5.59 -7.97
C SER A 159 -13.80 5.41 -9.24
N GLU A 160 -12.65 6.10 -9.34
CA GLU A 160 -11.74 5.98 -10.47
C GLU A 160 -11.23 4.54 -10.64
N SER A 161 -11.06 3.81 -9.53
CA SER A 161 -10.69 2.38 -9.54
C SER A 161 -11.74 1.53 -10.26
N VAL A 162 -13.03 1.79 -10.02
CA VAL A 162 -14.14 1.01 -10.60
C VAL A 162 -14.26 1.29 -12.11
N THR A 163 -14.10 2.55 -12.51
CA THR A 163 -14.01 2.93 -13.93
C THR A 163 -12.86 2.22 -14.63
N ASN A 164 -11.66 2.26 -14.04
CA ASN A 164 -10.50 1.57 -14.61
C ASN A 164 -10.73 0.06 -14.72
N ILE A 165 -11.32 -0.59 -13.70
CA ILE A 165 -11.64 -2.03 -13.76
C ILE A 165 -12.56 -2.36 -14.94
N SER A 166 -13.62 -1.58 -15.10
CA SER A 166 -14.59 -1.75 -16.19
C SER A 166 -13.93 -1.56 -17.56
N GLU A 167 -13.12 -0.51 -17.74
CA GLU A 167 -12.40 -0.26 -18.99
C GLU A 167 -11.36 -1.34 -19.29
N ARG A 168 -10.59 -1.78 -18.28
CA ARG A 168 -9.58 -2.83 -18.48
C ARG A 168 -10.21 -4.19 -18.80
N TYR A 169 -11.42 -4.47 -18.30
CA TYR A 169 -12.18 -5.64 -18.76
C TYR A 169 -12.59 -5.53 -20.23
N LYS A 170 -13.01 -4.35 -20.68
CA LYS A 170 -13.32 -4.11 -22.10
C LYS A 170 -12.07 -4.28 -22.98
N ASP A 171 -10.91 -3.84 -22.51
CA ASP A 171 -9.65 -4.06 -23.25
C ASP A 171 -9.41 -5.56 -23.50
N PHE A 172 -9.70 -6.45 -22.53
CA PHE A 172 -9.66 -7.90 -22.78
C PHE A 172 -10.66 -8.33 -23.84
N VAL A 173 -11.90 -7.83 -23.80
CA VAL A 173 -12.91 -8.15 -24.82
C VAL A 173 -12.50 -7.68 -26.22
N GLU A 174 -11.88 -6.51 -26.34
CA GLU A 174 -11.52 -5.87 -27.61
C GLU A 174 -10.19 -6.36 -28.18
N HIS A 175 -9.24 -6.76 -27.33
CA HIS A 175 -7.86 -7.01 -27.72
C HIS A 175 -7.34 -8.42 -27.39
N PHE A 176 -8.19 -9.33 -26.93
CA PHE A 176 -7.76 -10.72 -26.76
C PHE A 176 -7.30 -11.32 -28.10
N PRO A 177 -6.07 -11.87 -28.19
CA PRO A 177 -5.52 -12.37 -29.45
C PRO A 177 -6.40 -13.44 -30.08
N GLU A 178 -6.64 -13.34 -31.40
CA GLU A 178 -7.48 -14.31 -32.13
C GLU A 178 -6.86 -15.72 -32.11
N GLU A 179 -5.53 -15.80 -32.09
CA GLU A 179 -4.76 -17.04 -32.05
C GLU A 179 -4.96 -17.82 -30.74
N LEU A 180 -5.43 -17.16 -29.68
CA LEU A 180 -5.71 -17.78 -28.38
C LEU A 180 -7.18 -18.19 -28.21
N LYS A 181 -8.04 -17.97 -29.21
CA LYS A 181 -9.46 -18.29 -29.15
C LYS A 181 -9.74 -19.73 -29.60
N ASP A 182 -11.01 -20.10 -29.53
CA ASP A 182 -11.54 -21.39 -30.02
C ASP A 182 -10.75 -22.58 -29.45
N ASN A 183 -10.16 -23.41 -30.31
CA ASN A 183 -9.46 -24.63 -29.93
C ASN A 183 -8.21 -24.37 -29.06
N ALA A 184 -7.58 -23.20 -29.20
CA ALA A 184 -6.39 -22.84 -28.43
C ALA A 184 -6.72 -22.38 -27.01
N LEU A 185 -7.94 -21.86 -26.79
CA LEU A 185 -8.33 -21.23 -25.54
C LEU A 185 -8.13 -22.14 -24.32
N PRO A 186 -8.57 -23.40 -24.32
CA PRO A 186 -8.40 -24.23 -23.13
C PRO A 186 -6.93 -24.60 -22.87
N PHE A 187 -6.13 -24.73 -23.92
CA PHE A 187 -4.69 -24.96 -23.79
C PHE A 187 -3.98 -23.72 -23.20
N PHE A 188 -4.37 -22.53 -23.67
CA PHE A 188 -3.87 -21.28 -23.12
C PHE A 188 -4.24 -21.13 -21.64
N VAL A 189 -5.48 -21.48 -21.28
CA VAL A 189 -5.95 -21.47 -19.89
C VAL A 189 -5.12 -22.41 -19.03
N ASP A 190 -4.95 -23.67 -19.41
CA ASP A 190 -4.13 -24.63 -18.66
C ASP A 190 -2.68 -24.15 -18.54
N TRP A 191 -2.13 -23.56 -19.61
CA TRP A 191 -0.78 -22.98 -19.58
C TRP A 191 -0.68 -21.79 -18.62
N LEU A 192 -1.65 -20.87 -18.65
CA LEU A 192 -1.72 -19.72 -17.76
C LEU A 192 -1.75 -20.18 -16.29
N LEU A 193 -2.49 -21.24 -15.98
CA LEU A 193 -2.65 -21.72 -14.61
C LEU A 193 -1.41 -22.44 -14.08
N GLU A 194 -0.73 -23.24 -14.91
CA GLU A 194 0.35 -24.14 -14.48
C GLU A 194 1.76 -23.63 -14.81
N ASN A 195 1.94 -22.78 -15.83
CA ASN A 195 3.26 -22.38 -16.33
C ASN A 195 3.55 -20.88 -16.20
N VAL A 196 2.59 -20.08 -15.74
CA VAL A 196 2.84 -18.69 -15.37
C VAL A 196 3.12 -18.63 -13.88
N HIS A 197 4.31 -18.13 -13.52
CA HIS A 197 4.81 -18.10 -12.16
C HIS A 197 4.93 -16.68 -11.61
N LEU A 198 4.66 -16.56 -10.31
CA LEU A 198 4.94 -15.38 -9.51
C LEU A 198 5.80 -15.79 -8.31
N VAL A 199 6.62 -14.87 -7.81
CA VAL A 199 7.31 -15.07 -6.52
C VAL A 199 6.45 -14.48 -5.41
N GLU A 200 5.88 -15.33 -4.55
CA GLU A 200 5.20 -14.93 -3.33
C GLU A 200 6.24 -14.63 -2.25
N ILE A 201 6.35 -13.38 -1.84
CA ILE A 201 7.23 -12.96 -0.75
C ILE A 201 6.36 -12.70 0.47
N THR A 202 6.48 -13.55 1.49
CA THR A 202 5.70 -13.39 2.73
C THR A 202 6.57 -12.81 3.82
N ALA A 203 6.15 -11.65 4.32
CA ALA A 203 6.71 -11.03 5.50
C ALA A 203 5.81 -11.30 6.72
N TYR A 204 6.45 -11.55 7.86
CA TYR A 204 5.79 -11.80 9.15
C TYR A 204 5.51 -10.50 9.93
N SER A 205 5.88 -9.35 9.37
CA SER A 205 5.48 -8.02 9.83
C SER A 205 5.33 -7.09 8.62
N ASP A 206 4.48 -6.07 8.72
CA ASP A 206 4.35 -5.10 7.62
C ASP A 206 5.59 -4.23 7.46
N ARG A 207 6.33 -4.00 8.56
CA ARG A 207 7.60 -3.28 8.49
C ARG A 207 8.58 -4.02 7.58
N ASP A 208 8.66 -5.34 7.71
CA ASP A 208 9.51 -6.15 6.86
C ASP A 208 8.96 -6.18 5.44
N ALA A 209 7.64 -6.34 5.28
CA ALA A 209 6.97 -6.26 3.98
C ALA A 209 7.26 -4.93 3.25
N TYR A 210 7.23 -3.83 4.00
CA TYR A 210 7.50 -2.48 3.52
C TYR A 210 8.98 -2.31 3.18
N THR A 211 9.89 -2.81 4.01
CA THR A 211 11.33 -2.77 3.74
C THR A 211 11.68 -3.58 2.48
N ILE A 212 11.06 -4.75 2.30
CA ILE A 212 11.18 -5.56 1.07
C ILE A 212 10.62 -4.78 -0.12
N PHE A 213 9.45 -4.15 0.03
CA PHE A 213 8.85 -3.34 -1.01
C PHE A 213 9.75 -2.17 -1.42
N GLU A 214 10.32 -1.43 -0.48
CA GLU A 214 11.24 -0.32 -0.75
C GLU A 214 12.51 -0.79 -1.46
N THR A 215 13.14 -1.86 -0.95
CA THR A 215 14.37 -2.40 -1.54
C THR A 215 14.13 -3.02 -2.92
N MET A 216 12.94 -3.57 -3.19
CA MET A 216 12.57 -4.11 -4.49
C MET A 216 12.17 -3.03 -5.51
N ASN A 217 11.57 -1.93 -5.04
CA ASN A 217 11.17 -0.79 -5.87
C ASN A 217 12.24 0.30 -6.00
N ASP A 218 13.50 0.04 -5.64
CA ASP A 218 14.63 0.97 -5.76
C ASP A 218 15.00 1.32 -7.24
N ARG A 219 14.07 1.09 -8.17
CA ARG A 219 14.09 1.55 -9.57
C ARG A 219 12.83 2.31 -10.01
N GLY A 220 11.84 2.55 -9.15
CA GLY A 220 10.61 3.29 -9.50
C GLY A 220 9.84 3.81 -8.28
N LEU A 221 9.82 5.13 -8.11
CA LEU A 221 9.02 5.95 -7.17
C LEU A 221 8.09 5.18 -6.20
N SER A 222 8.65 4.73 -5.07
CA SER A 222 7.93 4.06 -3.98
C SER A 222 6.94 4.98 -3.27
N LEU A 223 5.93 4.38 -2.63
CA LEU A 223 4.98 5.07 -1.76
C LEU A 223 5.63 5.25 -0.37
N THR A 224 5.96 6.48 0.03
CA THR A 224 6.60 6.75 1.33
C THR A 224 5.62 6.62 2.50
N PRO A 225 6.05 6.44 3.77
CA PRO A 225 5.12 6.41 4.90
C PRO A 225 4.37 7.75 5.06
N ALA A 226 5.00 8.85 4.63
CA ALA A 226 4.35 10.15 4.53
C ALA A 226 3.22 10.16 3.48
N ASP A 227 3.42 9.53 2.32
CA ASP A 227 2.37 9.36 1.30
C ASP A 227 1.22 8.48 1.79
N MET A 228 1.52 7.42 2.56
CA MET A 228 0.50 6.55 3.16
C MET A 228 -0.36 7.31 4.18
N LEU A 229 0.27 8.10 5.05
CA LEU A 229 -0.44 8.95 6.01
C LEU A 229 -1.30 9.99 5.27
N LYS A 230 -0.75 10.64 4.25
CA LYS A 230 -1.48 11.59 3.41
C LYS A 230 -2.71 10.96 2.79
N GLY A 231 -2.58 9.77 2.19
CA GLY A 231 -3.68 9.04 1.57
C GLY A 231 -4.83 8.80 2.56
N TYR A 232 -4.50 8.30 3.75
CA TYR A 232 -5.48 8.10 4.83
C TYR A 232 -6.19 9.39 5.24
N LEU A 233 -5.43 10.46 5.53
CA LEU A 233 -6.01 11.71 6.00
C LEU A 233 -6.92 12.33 4.93
N LEU A 234 -6.52 12.31 3.66
CA LEU A 234 -7.31 12.89 2.56
C LEU A 234 -8.57 12.06 2.24
N ALA A 235 -8.49 10.73 2.33
CA ALA A 235 -9.63 9.84 2.11
C ALA A 235 -10.76 10.12 3.11
N SER A 236 -10.41 10.46 4.36
CA SER A 236 -11.37 10.78 5.43
C SER A 236 -12.02 12.16 5.30
N ILE A 237 -11.55 13.03 4.39
CA ILE A 237 -12.15 14.36 4.13
C ILE A 237 -13.25 14.22 3.08
N ILE A 238 -14.51 14.44 3.47
CA ILE A 238 -15.68 14.27 2.60
C ILE A 238 -15.81 15.40 1.57
N GLU A 239 -15.57 16.64 1.98
CA GLU A 239 -15.78 17.80 1.10
C GLU A 239 -14.64 17.93 0.06
N PRO A 240 -14.95 17.91 -1.26
CA PRO A 240 -13.91 17.97 -2.29
C PRO A 240 -13.05 19.24 -2.24
N SER A 241 -13.66 20.39 -1.94
CA SER A 241 -12.94 21.67 -1.86
C SER A 241 -11.92 21.67 -0.71
N ALA A 242 -12.31 21.09 0.43
CA ALA A 242 -11.46 20.96 1.61
C ALA A 242 -10.34 19.94 1.38
N ARG A 243 -10.64 18.81 0.74
CA ARG A 243 -9.66 17.81 0.37
C ARG A 243 -8.56 18.38 -0.54
N THR A 244 -8.94 19.20 -1.52
CA THR A 244 -7.97 19.88 -2.40
C THR A 244 -7.07 20.84 -1.64
N ARG A 245 -7.64 21.72 -0.80
CA ARG A 245 -6.83 22.65 0.02
C ARG A 245 -5.86 21.91 0.95
N ALA A 246 -6.33 20.89 1.66
CA ALA A 246 -5.50 20.07 2.52
C ALA A 246 -4.38 19.37 1.73
N SER A 247 -4.68 18.84 0.54
CA SER A 247 -3.68 18.23 -0.35
C SER A 247 -2.60 19.22 -0.79
N ASP A 248 -2.98 20.47 -1.08
CA ASP A 248 -2.05 21.53 -1.49
C ASP A 248 -1.17 22.00 -0.34
N VAL A 249 -1.74 22.16 0.87
CA VAL A 249 -0.98 22.44 2.09
C VAL A 249 0.03 21.32 2.34
N TRP A 250 -0.41 20.06 2.25
CA TRP A 250 0.47 18.91 2.44
C TRP A 250 1.64 18.93 1.46
N LYS A 251 1.35 19.05 0.16
CA LYS A 251 2.39 19.12 -0.90
C LYS A 251 3.36 20.26 -0.66
N SER A 252 2.87 21.45 -0.31
CA SER A 252 3.71 22.63 -0.07
C SER A 252 4.66 22.43 1.11
N LYS A 253 4.17 21.83 2.21
CA LYS A 253 5.00 21.59 3.41
C LYS A 253 6.01 20.48 3.19
N VAL A 254 5.60 19.35 2.58
CA VAL A 254 6.51 18.25 2.25
C VAL A 254 7.63 18.71 1.31
N ALA A 255 7.32 19.49 0.27
CA ALA A 255 8.34 20.02 -0.64
C ALA A 255 9.42 20.83 0.11
N LYS A 256 9.01 21.71 1.04
CA LYS A 256 9.93 22.51 1.87
C LYS A 256 10.77 21.67 2.84
N LEU A 257 10.25 20.53 3.29
CA LEU A 257 11.00 19.60 4.14
C LEU A 257 12.01 18.81 3.32
N GLN A 258 11.62 18.34 2.13
CA GLN A 258 12.49 17.62 1.20
C GLN A 258 13.65 18.49 0.68
N GLU A 259 13.50 19.82 0.65
CA GLU A 259 14.61 20.76 0.41
C GLU A 259 15.73 20.67 1.47
N LEU A 260 15.43 20.21 2.68
CA LEU A 260 16.41 20.04 3.76
C LEU A 260 17.15 18.70 3.68
N GLY A 261 16.55 17.68 3.07
CA GLY A 261 17.11 16.32 3.00
C GLY A 261 16.09 15.26 2.58
N LYS A 262 16.59 14.07 2.21
CA LYS A 262 15.78 12.98 1.60
C LYS A 262 14.67 12.44 2.50
N GLU A 263 14.86 12.43 3.83
CA GLU A 263 13.94 11.82 4.80
C GLU A 263 13.33 12.84 5.79
N GLU A 264 13.56 14.13 5.55
CA GLU A 264 13.20 15.19 6.49
C GLU A 264 11.67 15.38 6.62
N ASP A 265 10.90 14.99 5.61
CA ASP A 265 9.44 14.96 5.70
C ASP A 265 8.94 13.89 6.67
N ALA A 266 9.49 12.68 6.58
CA ALA A 266 9.20 11.60 7.52
C ALA A 266 9.66 11.96 8.95
N ASP A 267 10.86 12.51 9.10
CA ASP A 267 11.41 12.87 10.41
C ASP A 267 10.69 14.05 11.07
N ALA A 268 10.22 15.01 10.28
CA ALA A 268 9.33 16.08 10.76
C ALA A 268 8.03 15.49 11.31
N ILE A 269 7.38 14.58 10.58
CA ILE A 269 6.12 13.95 10.99
C ILE A 269 6.35 13.12 12.27
N LYS A 270 7.40 12.29 12.32
CA LYS A 270 7.75 11.53 13.52
C LYS A 270 7.99 12.44 14.73
N SER A 271 8.75 13.53 14.54
CA SER A 271 9.09 14.47 15.60
C SER A 271 7.87 15.20 16.13
N TRP A 272 7.01 15.67 15.22
CA TRP A 272 5.74 16.28 15.58
C TRP A 272 4.85 15.30 16.34
N LEU A 273 4.57 14.12 15.80
CA LEU A 273 3.65 13.17 16.42
C LEU A 273 4.17 12.70 17.78
N ARG A 274 5.48 12.43 17.91
CA ARG A 274 6.09 12.12 19.21
C ARG A 274 5.93 13.25 20.22
N SER A 275 6.11 14.50 19.76
CA SER A 275 6.05 15.65 20.65
C SER A 275 4.65 15.90 21.22
N GLN A 276 3.59 15.55 20.47
CA GLN A 276 2.21 15.86 20.84
C GLN A 276 1.43 14.67 21.38
N TYR A 277 1.77 13.45 20.96
CA TYR A 277 0.91 12.30 21.18
C TYR A 277 1.59 11.04 21.77
N ALA A 278 2.93 11.01 21.88
CA ALA A 278 3.59 9.84 22.46
C ALA A 278 3.44 9.81 24.00
N ASN A 279 2.49 9.01 24.49
CA ASN A 279 2.22 8.87 25.92
C ASN A 279 2.96 7.68 26.57
N THR A 280 3.27 6.66 25.77
CA THR A 280 3.91 5.43 26.23
C THR A 280 5.26 5.17 25.57
N ILE A 281 6.17 4.54 26.32
CA ILE A 281 7.46 4.05 25.85
C ILE A 281 7.56 2.55 26.13
N ARG A 282 8.31 1.82 25.30
CA ARG A 282 8.57 0.40 25.56
C ARG A 282 9.19 0.16 26.94
N ASP A 283 8.62 -0.77 27.70
CA ASP A 283 9.18 -1.20 28.98
C ASP A 283 10.55 -1.88 28.76
N ARG A 284 11.47 -1.77 29.72
CA ARG A 284 12.85 -2.30 29.62
C ARG A 284 12.93 -3.82 29.74
N LYS A 285 11.79 -4.50 29.86
CA LYS A 285 11.70 -5.97 30.03
C LYS A 285 11.81 -6.67 28.68
N ARG A 286 12.43 -7.86 28.70
CA ARG A 286 12.52 -8.74 27.53
C ARG A 286 11.10 -9.17 27.10
N GLY A 287 10.75 -8.95 25.84
CA GLY A 287 9.42 -9.25 25.30
C GLY A 287 8.38 -8.14 25.46
N ALA A 288 8.75 -6.96 25.98
CA ALA A 288 7.83 -5.83 26.10
C ALA A 288 7.37 -5.33 24.72
N THR A 289 6.08 -5.00 24.62
CA THR A 289 5.44 -4.41 23.45
C THR A 289 5.92 -2.98 23.22
N SER A 290 6.02 -2.58 21.95
CA SER A 290 6.36 -1.21 21.56
C SER A 290 5.31 -0.22 22.06
N GLY A 291 5.74 0.89 22.67
CA GLY A 291 4.85 1.99 23.05
C GLY A 291 4.68 3.00 21.92
N ASP A 292 3.90 4.06 22.17
CA ASP A 292 3.63 5.13 21.20
C ASP A 292 4.91 5.73 20.64
N PHE A 293 5.89 5.99 21.50
CA PHE A 293 7.15 6.59 21.06
C PHE A 293 7.90 5.74 20.04
N ASP A 294 7.86 4.41 20.21
CA ASP A 294 8.51 3.44 19.32
C ASP A 294 7.68 3.25 18.03
N LEU A 295 6.36 3.13 18.17
CA LEU A 295 5.44 2.95 17.05
C LEU A 295 5.40 4.18 16.14
N ILE A 296 5.35 5.40 16.68
CA ILE A 296 5.43 6.62 15.88
C ILE A 296 6.80 6.71 15.18
N GLY A 297 7.87 6.24 15.82
CA GLY A 297 9.20 6.24 15.21
C GLY A 297 9.35 5.38 13.95
N THR A 298 8.52 4.36 13.82
CA THR A 298 8.67 3.29 12.82
C THR A 298 7.48 3.20 11.88
N GLU A 299 6.26 3.36 12.39
CA GLU A 299 4.99 3.17 11.68
C GLU A 299 3.98 4.30 11.97
N PHE A 300 4.42 5.57 11.98
CA PHE A 300 3.55 6.70 12.35
C PHE A 300 2.23 6.77 11.56
N HIS A 301 2.22 6.40 10.28
CA HIS A 301 1.02 6.42 9.43
C HIS A 301 -0.08 5.48 9.96
N ARG A 302 0.34 4.34 10.54
CA ARG A 302 -0.56 3.37 11.17
C ARG A 302 -0.90 3.78 12.58
N TRP A 303 0.07 4.30 13.33
CA TRP A 303 -0.19 4.80 14.68
C TRP A 303 -1.30 5.87 14.65
N VAL A 304 -1.23 6.82 13.71
CA VAL A 304 -2.28 7.85 13.53
C VAL A 304 -3.63 7.23 13.22
N LYS A 305 -3.69 6.22 12.35
CA LYS A 305 -4.96 5.53 12.03
C LYS A 305 -5.54 4.79 13.24
N ASN A 306 -4.71 4.01 13.94
CA ASN A 306 -5.15 3.17 15.04
C ASN A 306 -5.55 3.98 16.28
N ASN A 307 -5.01 5.18 16.42
CA ASN A 307 -5.30 6.11 17.50
C ASN A 307 -6.11 7.31 17.00
N ALA A 308 -6.78 7.20 15.85
CA ALA A 308 -7.47 8.32 15.22
C ALA A 308 -8.50 8.95 16.17
N ASP A 309 -9.33 8.12 16.80
CA ASP A 309 -10.32 8.58 17.77
C ASP A 309 -9.65 9.25 18.99
N ASP A 310 -8.56 8.67 19.49
CA ASP A 310 -7.82 9.16 20.66
C ASP A 310 -7.15 10.53 20.42
N ILE A 311 -6.72 10.79 19.19
CA ILE A 311 -6.16 12.09 18.80
C ILE A 311 -7.20 13.05 18.19
N GLY A 312 -8.49 12.69 18.26
CA GLY A 312 -9.61 13.55 17.88
C GLY A 312 -9.94 13.60 16.38
N LEU A 313 -9.59 12.56 15.63
CA LEU A 313 -9.87 12.39 14.20
C LEU A 313 -11.07 11.47 13.95
N VAL A 314 -12.28 11.99 14.20
CA VAL A 314 -13.55 11.24 14.06
C VAL A 314 -14.34 11.69 12.82
N ARG A 315 -14.27 12.99 12.49
CA ARG A 315 -15.05 13.62 11.42
C ARG A 315 -14.17 14.29 10.38
N GLY A 316 -14.62 14.34 9.12
CA GLY A 316 -13.85 14.86 8.00
C GLY A 316 -13.31 16.30 8.16
N ASP A 317 -14.00 17.16 8.92
CA ASP A 317 -13.51 18.51 9.24
C ASP A 317 -12.28 18.50 10.17
N GLN A 318 -12.19 17.51 11.06
CA GLN A 318 -11.04 17.30 11.94
C GLN A 318 -9.82 16.83 11.15
N PHE A 319 -9.99 15.92 10.20
CA PHE A 319 -8.90 15.50 9.28
C PHE A 319 -8.37 16.68 8.45
N CYS A 320 -9.26 17.56 7.98
CA CYS A 320 -8.85 18.78 7.29
C CYS A 320 -8.04 19.70 8.22
N SER A 321 -8.52 19.95 9.45
CA SER A 321 -7.82 20.77 10.43
C SER A 321 -6.47 20.19 10.85
N PHE A 322 -6.35 18.87 10.94
CA PHE A 322 -5.12 18.17 11.29
C PHE A 322 -4.01 18.41 10.26
N ILE A 323 -4.38 18.52 8.98
CA ILE A 323 -3.44 18.89 7.91
C ILE A 323 -3.20 20.41 7.89
N GLU A 324 -4.27 21.20 7.78
CA GLU A 324 -4.18 22.64 7.51
C GLU A 324 -3.65 23.44 8.70
N LYS A 325 -3.84 22.95 9.94
CA LYS A 325 -3.35 23.61 11.15
C LYS A 325 -2.17 22.87 11.77
N ASP A 326 -2.38 21.63 12.20
CA ASP A 326 -1.39 20.96 13.06
C ASP A 326 -0.14 20.57 12.26
N PHE A 327 -0.29 19.75 11.20
CA PHE A 327 0.82 19.39 10.33
C PHE A 327 1.52 20.62 9.76
N ALA A 328 0.76 21.62 9.31
CA ALA A 328 1.31 22.85 8.75
C ALA A 328 2.14 23.66 9.75
N PHE A 329 1.68 23.77 10.99
CA PHE A 329 2.36 24.50 12.08
C PHE A 329 3.63 23.77 12.52
N TYR A 330 3.52 22.49 12.86
CA TYR A 330 4.65 21.74 13.41
C TYR A 330 5.73 21.46 12.35
N SER A 331 5.35 21.24 11.09
CA SER A 331 6.32 21.12 9.99
C SER A 331 7.11 22.41 9.78
N GLU A 332 6.48 23.57 9.94
CA GLU A 332 7.17 24.86 9.82
C GLU A 332 8.17 25.07 10.96
N TRP A 333 7.78 24.75 12.19
CA TRP A 333 8.68 24.85 13.34
C TRP A 333 9.82 23.84 13.28
N TYR A 334 9.53 22.60 12.88
CA TYR A 334 10.57 21.61 12.61
C TYR A 334 11.58 22.14 11.59
N ARG A 335 11.10 22.66 10.45
CA ARG A 335 11.95 23.24 9.39
C ARG A 335 12.85 24.34 9.93
N ARG A 336 12.32 25.25 10.76
CA ARG A 336 13.11 26.33 11.40
C ARG A 336 14.16 25.79 12.36
N LEU A 337 13.80 24.83 13.20
CA LEU A 337 14.72 24.20 14.15
C LEU A 337 15.83 23.43 13.43
N ARG A 338 15.48 22.72 12.36
CA ARG A 338 16.42 21.99 11.52
C ARG A 338 17.44 22.93 10.87
N GLN A 339 16.99 24.08 10.38
CA GLN A 339 17.88 25.13 9.88
C GLN A 339 18.75 25.76 10.99
N ALA A 340 18.21 25.97 12.19
CA ALA A 340 18.96 26.50 13.32
C ALA A 340 19.98 25.49 13.88
N ALA A 341 19.78 24.19 13.65
CA ALA A 341 20.76 23.15 13.99
C ALA A 341 22.02 23.20 13.10
N ASP A 342 21.87 23.60 11.83
CA ASP A 342 22.98 23.67 10.87
C ASP A 342 23.77 24.99 10.94
N ARG A 343 23.10 26.07 11.35
CA ARG A 343 23.71 27.41 11.43
C ARG A 343 23.22 28.18 12.65
N ILE A 344 24.14 28.93 13.27
CA ILE A 344 23.82 29.85 14.35
C ILE A 344 22.76 30.84 13.86
N THR A 345 21.59 30.78 14.48
CA THR A 345 20.42 31.60 14.14
C THR A 345 20.10 32.47 15.35
N PRO A 346 19.97 33.81 15.19
CA PRO A 346 19.62 34.68 16.29
C PRO A 346 18.38 34.20 17.04
N GLU A 347 18.43 34.26 18.38
CA GLU A 347 17.39 33.76 19.28
C GLU A 347 17.23 32.23 19.36
N LEU A 348 17.93 31.45 18.55
CA LEU A 348 17.90 29.98 18.58
C LEU A 348 19.32 29.39 18.60
N GLU A 349 20.29 30.11 19.13
CA GLU A 349 21.70 29.72 19.15
C GLU A 349 21.92 28.41 19.93
N CYS A 350 21.12 28.17 20.97
CA CYS A 350 21.19 26.93 21.75
C CYS A 350 20.83 25.69 20.92
N VAL A 351 19.94 25.83 19.93
CA VAL A 351 19.57 24.73 19.01
C VAL A 351 20.77 24.26 18.20
N TYR A 352 21.62 25.20 17.78
CA TYR A 352 22.88 24.89 17.11
C TYR A 352 23.82 24.11 18.04
N TYR A 353 24.06 24.60 19.25
CA TYR A 353 24.96 23.94 20.20
C TYR A 353 24.47 22.54 20.58
N ASN A 354 23.17 22.34 20.77
CA ASN A 354 22.60 21.04 21.08
C ASN A 354 22.78 20.05 19.93
N ALA A 355 22.65 20.52 18.68
CA ALA A 355 22.96 19.73 17.50
C ALA A 355 24.45 19.35 17.43
N GLN A 356 25.36 20.29 17.71
CA GLN A 356 26.81 20.02 17.75
C GLN A 356 27.19 19.01 18.86
N ASN A 357 26.43 18.98 19.95
CA ASN A 357 26.58 17.99 21.03
C ASN A 357 25.87 16.65 20.73
N ASN A 358 25.30 16.48 19.54
CA ASN A 358 24.56 15.28 19.12
C ASN A 358 23.37 14.93 20.01
N PHE A 359 22.64 15.92 20.54
CA PHE A 359 21.42 15.65 21.29
C PHE A 359 20.29 15.18 20.35
N THR A 360 20.07 13.88 20.30
CA THR A 360 19.19 13.22 19.31
C THR A 360 17.69 13.46 19.52
N LEU A 361 17.27 13.86 20.73
CA LEU A 361 15.85 14.12 21.04
C LEU A 361 15.46 15.60 20.93
N GLN A 362 16.33 16.42 20.33
CA GLN A 362 16.14 17.87 20.22
C GLN A 362 14.75 18.26 19.68
N TYR A 363 14.38 17.76 18.49
CA TYR A 363 13.17 18.23 17.82
C TYR A 363 11.88 17.82 18.54
N PRO A 364 11.68 16.55 18.96
CA PRO A 364 10.49 16.18 19.72
C PRO A 364 10.33 16.98 21.02
N VAL A 365 11.42 17.21 21.76
CA VAL A 365 11.38 17.95 23.04
C VAL A 365 11.03 19.42 22.83
N LEU A 366 11.63 20.05 21.82
CA LEU A 366 11.37 21.46 21.52
C LEU A 366 9.95 21.68 20.98
N LEU A 367 9.46 20.81 20.09
CA LEU A 367 8.12 20.90 19.55
C LEU A 367 7.04 20.64 20.62
N ALA A 368 7.32 19.82 21.64
CA ALA A 368 6.36 19.46 22.70
C ALA A 368 5.87 20.67 23.50
N ALA A 369 6.65 21.75 23.55
CA ALA A 369 6.27 22.96 24.26
C ALA A 369 5.39 23.92 23.46
N LEU A 370 5.34 23.73 22.13
CA LEU A 370 4.59 24.61 21.24
C LEU A 370 3.13 24.19 21.17
N ARG A 371 2.25 25.15 20.91
CA ARG A 371 0.84 24.91 20.61
C ARG A 371 0.48 25.72 19.38
N THR A 372 -0.44 25.21 18.56
CA THR A 372 -0.86 25.85 17.30
C THR A 372 -1.51 27.23 17.49
N VAL A 373 -1.94 27.56 18.71
CA VAL A 373 -2.51 28.86 19.10
C VAL A 373 -1.47 29.86 19.61
N ASP A 374 -0.22 29.43 19.81
CA ASP A 374 0.84 30.31 20.33
C ASP A 374 1.31 31.28 19.23
N GLU A 375 1.47 32.55 19.58
CA GLU A 375 2.13 33.52 18.70
C GLU A 375 3.61 33.17 18.51
N GLU A 376 4.19 33.60 17.38
CA GLU A 376 5.58 33.31 17.04
C GLU A 376 6.57 33.77 18.13
N SER A 377 6.37 34.95 18.71
CA SER A 377 7.24 35.48 19.76
C SER A 377 7.23 34.62 21.03
N LEU A 378 6.09 34.00 21.36
CA LEU A 378 5.96 33.08 22.49
C LEU A 378 6.62 31.74 22.16
N CYS A 379 6.46 31.23 20.94
CA CYS A 379 7.13 30.03 20.48
C CYS A 379 8.66 30.17 20.61
N ILE A 380 9.25 31.25 20.11
CA ILE A 380 10.70 31.51 20.23
C ILE A 380 11.14 31.54 21.70
N LYS A 381 10.39 32.22 22.58
CA LYS A 381 10.70 32.24 24.02
C LYS A 381 10.70 30.85 24.65
N LYS A 382 9.70 30.02 24.34
CA LYS A 382 9.61 28.64 24.83
C LYS A 382 10.80 27.80 24.33
N LEU A 383 11.10 27.90 23.04
CA LEU A 383 12.21 27.19 22.42
C LEU A 383 13.54 27.59 23.06
N ARG A 384 13.78 28.87 23.32
CA ARG A 384 14.99 29.36 23.98
C ARG A 384 15.19 28.74 25.36
N VAL A 385 14.15 28.79 26.19
CA VAL A 385 14.22 28.27 27.57
C VAL A 385 14.54 26.78 27.56
N ILE A 386 13.88 26.01 26.70
CA ILE A 386 14.05 24.55 26.66
C ILE A 386 15.38 24.18 26.01
N ALA A 387 15.73 24.81 24.88
CA ALA A 387 17.01 24.58 24.20
C ALA A 387 18.21 24.98 25.07
N SER A 388 18.07 25.96 25.98
CA SER A 388 19.14 26.28 26.92
C SER A 388 19.26 25.32 28.10
N TYR A 389 18.20 24.56 28.38
CA TYR A 389 18.15 23.62 29.49
C TYR A 389 18.65 22.22 29.12
N ILE A 390 18.24 21.73 27.94
CA ILE A 390 18.72 20.47 27.34
C ILE A 390 20.04 20.71 26.64
#